data_AF-A0A922Y8M3-F1
#
_entry.id   AF-A0A922Y8M3-F1
#
_cell.length_a   1.000
_cell.length_b   1.000
_cell.length_c   1.000
_cell.angle_alpha   90.00
_cell.angle_beta   90.00
_cell.angle_gamma   90.00
#
_symmetry.space_group_name_H-M   'P 1'
#
loop_
_entity.id
_entity.type
_entity.pdbx_description
1 polymer ?
#
loop_
_entity_poly.entity_id
_entity_poly.type
_entity_poly.pdbx_seq_one_letter_code
_entity_poly.pdbx_strand_id
1 'polypeptide(L)'
;MTSQNRTSHIRLTSHPEPGNASSRFPIHWGAATPEARGPVIASTTNPTDRNVIGAHGGSYSVYRALAISARAMNPAQRPDLTNTYPTSDILPQPQWFEPGRIVSLDPFGHRVAQDFGKWIGEGIDIRPTIAVTKARLNLPEILAAMAGHRLQADGGILHGSGDISVTKIAVDPVWHLPGIADRFGTTENELRRTLFEQTGGMYPELVTRPDLKVFLPPIGSITAYVIGEVSAICDPKKTLACRVHDECNGSDVFGSDICTCRPYLVHGIEEAVKEAQNGGVGLIVYNRKEGRALGEVTKFLVYNARKRQEGGDSAATYFERTECVAGVQDARFQQLMPDVLHWLGVKRIDRLMSMSNMKYDAMVESGIEIGERVAIPPELVPPDASVEIEAKKAAGYYSPDGAPGDNALKATVGRDLEKF
;
A
#
# COMPACT_ATOMS: atom_id res chain seq x y z
N MET A 1 -8.82 41.82 -13.78
CA MET A 1 -8.37 42.69 -12.66
C MET A 1 -7.26 41.96 -11.91
N THR A 2 -6.08 42.53 -11.95
CA THR A 2 -4.83 42.06 -11.34
C THR A 2 -4.90 42.17 -9.82
N SER A 3 -5.20 41.05 -9.14
CA SER A 3 -5.05 40.97 -7.68
C SER A 3 -3.58 40.73 -7.36
N GLN A 4 -2.92 41.77 -6.82
CA GLN A 4 -1.57 41.69 -6.27
C GLN A 4 -1.46 40.60 -5.20
N ASN A 5 -0.42 39.78 -5.32
CA ASN A 5 -0.01 38.79 -4.32
C ASN A 5 0.20 39.45 -2.96
N ARG A 6 -0.72 39.25 -2.02
CA ARG A 6 -0.42 39.39 -0.59
C ARG A 6 0.13 38.06 -0.07
N THR A 7 1.45 37.93 -0.14
CA THR A 7 2.24 37.13 0.81
C THR A 7 2.34 37.93 2.11
N SER A 8 1.62 37.60 3.19
CA SER A 8 2.01 38.15 4.50
C SER A 8 1.63 37.41 5.77
N HIS A 9 0.80 36.35 5.76
CA HIS A 9 0.55 35.61 7.00
C HIS A 9 0.51 34.10 6.78
N ILE A 10 1.44 33.39 7.42
CA ILE A 10 1.29 31.96 7.70
C ILE A 10 0.17 31.86 8.73
N ARG A 11 -1.03 31.46 8.29
CA ARG A 11 -2.13 31.20 9.21
C ARG A 11 -1.91 29.80 9.78
N LEU A 12 -1.52 29.75 11.05
CA LEU A 12 -1.35 28.48 11.76
C LEU A 12 -2.72 27.78 11.83
N THR A 13 -2.81 26.59 11.26
CA THR A 13 -4.00 25.73 11.31
C THR A 13 -4.09 24.95 12.62
N SER A 14 -3.15 25.20 13.54
CA SER A 14 -2.99 24.50 14.81
C SER A 14 -4.05 24.87 15.85
N HIS A 15 -4.92 25.86 15.64
CA HIS A 15 -6.02 26.11 16.57
C HIS A 15 -7.34 26.30 15.83
N PRO A 16 -8.48 25.85 16.41
CA PRO A 16 -9.79 26.25 15.92
C PRO A 16 -9.88 27.79 16.00
N GLU A 17 -10.44 28.44 14.99
CA GLU A 17 -10.73 29.87 15.12
C GLU A 17 -11.81 30.09 16.19
N PRO A 18 -11.66 31.10 17.08
CA PRO A 18 -12.68 31.41 18.07
C PRO A 18 -14.03 31.67 17.38
N GLY A 19 -15.02 30.80 17.61
CA GLY A 19 -16.38 30.94 17.08
C GLY A 19 -16.75 30.00 15.92
N ASN A 20 -15.82 29.18 15.40
CA ASN A 20 -16.12 28.23 14.32
C ASN A 20 -15.98 26.78 14.81
N ALA A 21 -17.04 26.26 15.44
CA ALA A 21 -17.02 24.98 16.16
C ALA A 21 -17.18 23.72 15.28
N SER A 22 -17.38 23.85 13.97
CA SER A 22 -17.52 22.70 13.06
C SER A 22 -17.01 23.04 11.67
N SER A 23 -16.25 22.13 11.05
CA SER A 23 -15.92 22.24 9.62
C SER A 23 -17.20 22.39 8.80
N ARG A 24 -17.18 23.21 7.75
CA ARG A 24 -18.29 23.34 6.80
C ARG A 24 -18.69 21.99 6.18
N PHE A 25 -17.74 21.06 6.10
CA PHE A 25 -17.89 19.73 5.54
C PHE A 25 -17.50 18.68 6.59
N PRO A 26 -18.38 18.35 7.55
CA PRO A 26 -18.09 17.26 8.49
C PRO A 26 -17.93 15.93 7.75
N ILE A 27 -17.07 15.06 8.26
CA ILE A 27 -16.89 13.70 7.73
C ILE A 27 -17.60 12.70 8.65
N HIS A 28 -18.55 11.96 8.09
CA HIS A 28 -19.24 10.86 8.74
C HIS A 28 -18.71 9.53 8.18
N TRP A 29 -17.65 9.01 8.79
CA TRP A 29 -16.99 7.79 8.32
C TRP A 29 -17.97 6.60 8.32
N GLY A 30 -17.97 5.80 7.26
CA GLY A 30 -18.87 4.66 7.08
C GLY A 30 -20.29 5.00 6.59
N ALA A 31 -20.62 6.28 6.36
CA ALA A 31 -21.92 6.64 5.79
C ALA A 31 -22.10 6.08 4.36
N ALA A 32 -23.34 5.67 4.04
CA ALA A 32 -23.67 4.90 2.85
C ALA A 32 -23.54 5.67 1.52
N THR A 33 -23.67 6.99 1.58
CA THR A 33 -23.68 7.86 0.38
C THR A 33 -22.56 8.89 0.48
N PRO A 34 -21.92 9.28 -0.63
CA PRO A 34 -20.90 10.34 -0.64
C PRO A 34 -21.35 11.63 0.03
N GLU A 35 -22.60 12.05 -0.17
CA GLU A 35 -23.17 13.29 0.37
C GLU A 35 -23.27 13.23 1.90
N ALA A 36 -23.80 12.13 2.44
CA ALA A 36 -23.87 11.91 3.88
C ALA A 36 -22.49 11.70 4.52
N ARG A 37 -21.53 11.09 3.80
CA ARG A 37 -20.15 10.90 4.27
C ARG A 37 -19.41 12.24 4.31
N GLY A 38 -19.63 13.11 3.34
CA GLY A 38 -18.88 14.35 3.12
C GLY A 38 -17.59 14.13 2.31
N PRO A 39 -16.95 15.16 1.73
CA PRO A 39 -15.73 15.04 0.95
C PRO A 39 -14.46 15.03 1.83
N VAL A 40 -13.33 14.52 1.32
CA VAL A 40 -12.00 14.74 1.96
C VAL A 40 -11.41 16.04 1.43
N ILE A 41 -11.15 17.00 2.33
CA ILE A 41 -10.64 18.32 1.96
C ILE A 41 -9.40 18.64 2.81
N ALA A 42 -8.23 18.50 2.19
CA ALA A 42 -6.93 18.84 2.78
C ALA A 42 -6.39 20.20 2.31
N SER A 43 -7.25 21.07 1.76
CA SER A 43 -6.80 22.35 1.19
C SER A 43 -6.19 23.27 2.25
N THR A 44 -5.07 23.89 1.88
CA THR A 44 -4.39 24.92 2.69
C THR A 44 -4.80 26.35 2.30
N THR A 45 -5.62 26.50 1.26
CA THR A 45 -6.01 27.80 0.71
C THR A 45 -7.26 28.38 1.36
N ASN A 46 -8.26 27.54 1.66
CA ASN A 46 -9.42 27.91 2.46
C ASN A 46 -9.51 27.05 3.73
N PRO A 47 -9.01 27.55 4.89
CA PRO A 47 -9.02 26.78 6.14
C PRO A 47 -10.41 26.40 6.64
N THR A 48 -11.47 27.10 6.22
CA THR A 48 -12.85 26.82 6.67
C THR A 48 -13.47 25.58 6.02
N ASP A 49 -13.01 25.22 4.82
CA ASP A 49 -13.45 24.01 4.12
C ASP A 49 -12.64 22.78 4.56
N ARG A 50 -11.48 22.98 5.20
CA ARG A 50 -10.58 21.89 5.61
C ARG A 50 -11.23 21.02 6.69
N ASN A 51 -11.16 19.70 6.49
CA ASN A 51 -11.73 18.71 7.41
C ASN A 51 -10.79 17.52 7.69
N VAL A 52 -9.55 17.56 7.19
CA VAL A 52 -8.54 16.54 7.44
C VAL A 52 -7.19 17.12 7.84
N ILE A 53 -6.41 16.31 8.57
CA ILE A 53 -5.01 16.55 8.90
C ILE A 53 -4.15 16.12 7.71
N GLY A 54 -3.04 16.81 7.46
CA GLY A 54 -2.14 16.51 6.33
C GLY A 54 -2.52 17.24 5.03
N ALA A 55 -2.12 16.65 3.90
CA ALA A 55 -2.27 17.23 2.57
C ALA A 55 -2.54 16.13 1.51
N HIS A 56 -3.21 16.48 0.41
CA HIS A 56 -3.38 15.58 -0.74
C HIS A 56 -2.05 15.23 -1.42
N GLY A 57 -1.99 14.06 -2.05
CA GLY A 57 -0.82 13.56 -2.77
C GLY A 57 0.14 12.74 -1.91
N GLY A 58 -0.24 12.38 -0.68
CA GLY A 58 0.53 11.50 0.21
C GLY A 58 1.98 11.93 0.37
N SER A 59 2.91 11.00 0.13
CA SER A 59 4.37 11.23 0.18
C SER A 59 4.87 12.31 -0.78
N TYR A 60 4.08 12.71 -1.79
CA TYR A 60 4.46 13.74 -2.76
C TYR A 60 4.12 15.17 -2.32
N SER A 61 3.42 15.34 -1.20
CA SER A 61 3.02 16.66 -0.68
C SER A 61 4.21 17.58 -0.39
N VAL A 62 5.33 17.03 0.10
CA VAL A 62 6.57 17.79 0.34
C VAL A 62 7.23 18.25 -0.96
N TYR A 63 7.27 17.39 -1.98
CA TYR A 63 7.76 17.78 -3.31
C TYR A 63 6.90 18.87 -3.95
N ARG A 64 5.57 18.81 -3.74
CA ARG A 64 4.68 19.89 -4.15
C ARG A 64 5.05 21.21 -3.47
N ALA A 65 5.35 21.19 -2.17
CA ALA A 65 5.78 22.39 -1.44
C ALA A 65 7.10 22.95 -2.00
N LEU A 66 8.06 22.08 -2.32
CA LEU A 66 9.30 22.47 -2.99
C LEU A 66 9.05 23.10 -4.37
N ALA A 67 8.18 22.51 -5.19
CA ALA A 67 7.82 23.05 -6.50
C ALA A 67 7.16 24.44 -6.40
N ILE A 68 6.32 24.66 -5.39
CA ILE A 68 5.73 25.98 -5.11
C ILE A 68 6.81 26.98 -4.68
N SER A 69 7.72 26.58 -3.76
CA SER A 69 8.83 27.42 -3.32
C SER A 69 9.77 27.80 -4.45
N ALA A 70 10.01 26.86 -5.38
CA ALA A 70 10.79 27.07 -6.60
C ALA A 70 10.02 27.84 -7.68
N ARG A 71 8.76 28.25 -7.42
CA ARG A 71 7.85 28.91 -8.38
C ARG A 71 7.55 28.09 -9.63
N ALA A 72 7.83 26.79 -9.62
CA ALA A 72 7.48 25.85 -10.69
C ALA A 72 6.00 25.46 -10.65
N MET A 73 5.29 25.74 -9.55
CA MET A 73 3.86 25.46 -9.41
C MET A 73 3.14 26.62 -8.71
N ASN A 74 1.97 27.01 -9.24
CA ASN A 74 1.10 27.99 -8.59
C ASN A 74 0.22 27.30 -7.52
N PRO A 75 0.31 27.68 -6.22
CA PRO A 75 -0.48 27.04 -5.16
C PRO A 75 -1.98 27.32 -5.26
N ALA A 76 -2.39 28.41 -5.94
CA ALA A 76 -3.79 28.78 -6.13
C ALA A 76 -4.42 28.06 -7.34
N GLN A 77 -3.60 27.52 -8.26
CA GLN A 77 -4.12 26.80 -9.41
C GLN A 77 -4.80 25.51 -8.96
N ARG A 78 -6.06 25.35 -9.37
CA ARG A 78 -6.83 24.14 -9.14
C ARG A 78 -6.56 23.12 -10.24
N PRO A 79 -6.43 21.83 -9.90
CA PRO A 79 -6.37 20.79 -10.91
C PRO A 79 -7.69 20.72 -11.68
N ASP A 80 -7.62 20.59 -13.00
CA ASP A 80 -8.77 20.22 -13.82
C ASP A 80 -8.98 18.71 -13.73
N LEU A 81 -10.14 18.31 -13.21
CA LEU A 81 -10.52 16.91 -13.02
C LEU A 81 -11.50 16.43 -14.12
N THR A 82 -11.70 17.23 -15.17
CA THR A 82 -12.51 16.83 -16.32
C THR A 82 -11.94 15.58 -16.97
N ASN A 83 -12.80 14.59 -17.27
CA ASN A 83 -12.42 13.30 -17.87
C ASN A 83 -11.41 12.46 -17.06
N THR A 84 -11.33 12.68 -15.74
CA THR A 84 -10.47 11.88 -14.84
C THR A 84 -11.20 10.71 -14.17
N TYR A 85 -12.41 10.38 -14.63
CA TYR A 85 -13.21 9.30 -14.07
C TYR A 85 -12.54 7.92 -14.30
N PRO A 86 -12.80 6.94 -13.41
CA PRO A 86 -12.27 5.58 -13.53
C PRO A 86 -12.53 4.94 -14.89
N THR A 87 -11.54 4.24 -15.45
CA THR A 87 -11.73 3.44 -16.68
C THR A 87 -12.47 2.12 -16.45
N SER A 88 -12.68 1.75 -15.18
CA SER A 88 -13.44 0.58 -14.74
C SER A 88 -14.20 0.96 -13.48
N ASP A 89 -15.48 0.59 -13.43
CA ASP A 89 -16.31 0.87 -12.26
C ASP A 89 -15.97 -0.07 -11.11
N ILE A 90 -15.72 0.52 -9.95
CA ILE A 90 -15.63 -0.20 -8.68
C ILE A 90 -16.83 0.24 -7.87
N LEU A 91 -17.81 -0.66 -7.82
CA LEU A 91 -19.11 -0.43 -7.18
C LEU A 91 -18.98 -0.51 -5.66
N PRO A 92 -19.80 0.24 -4.91
CA PRO A 92 -19.83 0.14 -3.47
C PRO A 92 -20.06 -1.29 -2.98
N GLN A 93 -19.24 -1.69 -2.02
CA GLN A 93 -19.30 -3.01 -1.39
C GLN A 93 -19.87 -2.87 0.03
N PRO A 94 -20.57 -3.89 0.58
CA PRO A 94 -21.03 -3.84 1.96
C PRO A 94 -19.94 -3.46 2.97
N GLN A 95 -18.70 -3.91 2.73
CA GLN A 95 -17.52 -3.62 3.53
C GLN A 95 -17.17 -2.12 3.62
N TRP A 96 -17.63 -1.27 2.69
CA TRP A 96 -17.35 0.17 2.72
C TRP A 96 -18.09 0.89 3.85
N PHE A 97 -19.23 0.31 4.25
CA PHE A 97 -20.15 0.91 5.20
C PHE A 97 -20.11 0.24 6.56
N GLU A 98 -19.42 -0.90 6.66
CA GLU A 98 -19.24 -1.60 7.91
C GLU A 98 -18.20 -0.88 8.78
N PRO A 99 -18.59 -0.42 10.00
CA PRO A 99 -17.67 0.29 10.88
C PRO A 99 -16.41 -0.51 11.16
N GLY A 100 -15.26 0.15 11.04
CA GLY A 100 -13.97 -0.47 11.35
C GLY A 100 -13.51 -1.51 10.32
N ARG A 101 -14.22 -1.72 9.20
CA ARG A 101 -13.75 -2.62 8.13
C ARG A 101 -12.70 -1.95 7.23
N ILE A 102 -12.97 -0.72 6.78
CA ILE A 102 -12.02 0.13 6.05
C ILE A 102 -11.72 1.38 6.88
N VAL A 103 -10.45 1.61 7.20
CA VAL A 103 -9.99 2.72 8.06
C VAL A 103 -8.75 3.44 7.52
N SER A 104 -8.12 2.94 6.46
CA SER A 104 -6.83 3.44 5.94
C SER A 104 -6.84 3.88 4.47
N LEU A 105 -8.00 3.85 3.81
CA LEU A 105 -8.25 4.45 2.50
C LEU A 105 -9.62 5.11 2.45
N ASP A 106 -9.84 5.98 1.46
CA ASP A 106 -11.15 6.61 1.20
C ASP A 106 -11.96 5.76 0.21
N PRO A 107 -13.07 5.13 0.63
CA PRO A 107 -13.87 4.29 -0.27
C PRO A 107 -14.44 5.03 -1.49
N PHE A 108 -14.66 6.34 -1.38
CA PHE A 108 -15.19 7.20 -2.46
C PHE A 108 -14.08 7.93 -3.23
N GLY A 109 -12.80 7.66 -2.91
CA GLY A 109 -11.65 8.41 -3.41
C GLY A 109 -11.48 8.40 -4.94
N HIS A 110 -12.04 7.39 -5.63
CA HIS A 110 -12.01 7.23 -7.09
C HIS A 110 -13.17 7.93 -7.81
N ARG A 111 -14.18 8.39 -7.06
CA ARG A 111 -15.42 8.95 -7.60
C ARG A 111 -15.59 10.45 -7.32
N VAL A 112 -14.55 11.10 -6.81
CA VAL A 112 -14.60 12.49 -6.36
C VAL A 112 -15.14 13.45 -7.43
N ALA A 113 -14.72 13.30 -8.68
CA ALA A 113 -15.17 14.17 -9.76
C ALA A 113 -16.66 13.99 -10.08
N GLN A 114 -17.19 12.76 -9.94
CA GLN A 114 -18.60 12.46 -10.16
C GLN A 114 -19.46 12.86 -8.97
N ASP A 115 -19.09 12.41 -7.77
CA ASP A 115 -19.93 12.50 -6.57
C ASP A 115 -19.86 13.91 -5.95
N PHE A 116 -18.76 14.65 -6.13
CA PHE A 116 -18.57 16.02 -5.59
C PHE A 116 -18.39 17.10 -6.66
N GLY A 117 -18.74 16.80 -7.93
CA GLY A 117 -18.54 17.70 -9.06
C GLY A 117 -19.19 19.08 -8.88
N LYS A 118 -20.34 19.16 -8.21
CA LYS A 118 -21.01 20.43 -7.87
C LYS A 118 -20.12 21.33 -7.01
N TRP A 119 -19.59 20.81 -5.90
CA TRP A 119 -18.75 21.60 -4.99
C TRP A 119 -17.39 21.94 -5.61
N ILE A 120 -16.85 21.05 -6.45
CA ILE A 120 -15.65 21.34 -7.24
C ILE A 120 -15.91 22.53 -8.18
N GLY A 121 -17.06 22.55 -8.86
CA GLY A 121 -17.50 23.66 -9.71
C GLY A 121 -17.72 24.97 -8.94
N GLU A 122 -18.09 24.90 -7.66
CA GLU A 122 -18.19 26.04 -6.74
C GLU A 122 -16.82 26.51 -6.20
N GLY A 123 -15.72 25.86 -6.59
CA GLY A 123 -14.34 26.24 -6.24
C GLY A 123 -13.76 25.53 -5.01
N ILE A 124 -14.46 24.55 -4.44
CA ILE A 124 -13.97 23.75 -3.32
C ILE A 124 -12.88 22.80 -3.80
N ASP A 125 -11.73 22.79 -3.10
CA ASP A 125 -10.54 22.03 -3.47
C ASP A 125 -10.63 20.58 -2.96
N ILE A 126 -11.50 19.80 -3.59
CA ILE A 126 -11.71 18.37 -3.34
C ILE A 126 -10.91 17.60 -4.39
N ARG A 127 -10.09 16.63 -3.97
CA ARG A 127 -9.22 15.87 -4.86
C ARG A 127 -9.37 14.37 -4.67
N PRO A 128 -9.27 13.58 -5.76
CA PRO A 128 -9.28 12.13 -5.66
C PRO A 128 -8.06 11.65 -4.87
N THR A 129 -8.27 10.57 -4.13
CA THR A 129 -7.22 9.81 -3.43
C THR A 129 -7.06 8.42 -4.02
N ILE A 130 -7.92 8.03 -4.96
CA ILE A 130 -7.82 6.80 -5.72
C ILE A 130 -7.96 7.13 -7.20
N ALA A 131 -7.17 6.48 -8.05
CA ALA A 131 -7.31 6.56 -9.51
C ALA A 131 -7.29 5.17 -10.12
N VAL A 132 -8.12 4.94 -11.14
CA VAL A 132 -8.26 3.63 -11.80
C VAL A 132 -8.09 3.82 -13.30
N THR A 133 -7.15 3.09 -13.88
CA THR A 133 -6.85 3.14 -15.32
C THR A 133 -6.62 1.73 -15.90
N LYS A 134 -6.65 1.58 -17.22
CA LYS A 134 -6.27 0.33 -17.90
C LYS A 134 -4.90 0.50 -18.54
N ALA A 135 -4.10 -0.55 -18.51
CA ALA A 135 -2.76 -0.55 -19.08
C ALA A 135 -2.33 -1.96 -19.50
N ARG A 136 -1.10 -2.05 -20.02
CA ARG A 136 -0.40 -3.30 -20.26
C ARG A 136 0.86 -3.35 -19.39
N LEU A 137 1.14 -4.51 -18.81
CA LEU A 137 2.42 -4.81 -18.15
C LEU A 137 3.27 -5.67 -19.06
N ASN A 138 4.55 -5.38 -19.16
CA ASN A 138 5.50 -6.22 -19.86
C ASN A 138 6.72 -6.43 -18.96
N LEU A 139 7.07 -7.69 -18.71
CA LEU A 139 8.22 -8.05 -17.88
C LEU A 139 9.03 -9.15 -18.60
N PRO A 140 10.37 -9.10 -18.55
CA PRO A 140 11.22 -10.14 -19.14
C PRO A 140 10.88 -11.56 -18.65
N GLU A 141 10.47 -11.70 -17.40
CA GLU A 141 10.13 -13.00 -16.82
C GLU A 141 8.84 -13.59 -17.39
N ILE A 142 7.92 -12.76 -17.87
CA ILE A 142 6.71 -13.24 -18.56
C ILE A 142 7.07 -13.79 -19.93
N LEU A 143 7.98 -13.13 -20.64
CA LEU A 143 8.54 -13.66 -21.90
C LEU A 143 9.29 -14.99 -21.65
N ALA A 144 10.07 -15.08 -20.57
CA ALA A 144 10.75 -16.31 -20.20
C ALA A 144 9.76 -17.43 -19.82
N ALA A 145 8.68 -17.11 -19.10
CA ALA A 145 7.62 -18.05 -18.77
C ALA A 145 6.88 -18.55 -20.03
N MET A 146 6.65 -17.69 -21.02
CA MET A 146 6.10 -18.07 -22.32
C MET A 146 7.05 -18.97 -23.12
N ALA A 147 8.33 -18.60 -23.20
CA ALA A 147 9.36 -19.42 -23.88
C ALA A 147 9.52 -20.79 -23.22
N GLY A 148 9.38 -20.86 -21.89
CA GLY A 148 9.38 -22.10 -21.11
C GLY A 148 8.03 -22.82 -21.05
N HIS A 149 7.03 -22.41 -21.85
CA HIS A 149 5.69 -22.99 -21.91
C HIS A 149 4.91 -23.02 -20.58
N ARG A 150 5.29 -22.20 -19.59
CA ARG A 150 4.54 -22.02 -18.34
C ARG A 150 3.35 -21.09 -18.49
N LEU A 151 3.40 -20.19 -19.47
CA LEU A 151 2.30 -19.31 -19.88
C LEU A 151 2.07 -19.41 -21.38
N GLN A 152 0.82 -19.24 -21.81
CA GLN A 152 0.44 -19.22 -23.22
C GLN A 152 -0.42 -17.99 -23.50
N ALA A 153 -0.15 -17.31 -24.61
CA ALA A 153 -0.94 -16.14 -25.00
C ALA A 153 -2.35 -16.56 -25.43
N ASP A 154 -3.35 -15.80 -24.97
CA ASP A 154 -4.76 -15.95 -25.34
C ASP A 154 -5.28 -14.74 -26.15
N GLY A 155 -4.46 -13.69 -26.32
CA GLY A 155 -4.82 -12.47 -27.05
C GLY A 155 -5.72 -11.50 -26.28
N GLY A 156 -6.12 -11.85 -25.06
CA GLY A 156 -6.97 -11.04 -24.19
C GLY A 156 -6.25 -10.64 -22.90
N ILE A 157 -5.97 -11.62 -22.04
CA ILE A 157 -5.23 -11.45 -20.79
C ILE A 157 -3.74 -11.34 -21.08
N LEU A 158 -3.19 -12.28 -21.83
CA LEU A 158 -1.78 -12.34 -22.21
C LEU A 158 -1.66 -12.29 -23.74
N HIS A 159 -0.97 -11.25 -24.23
CA HIS A 159 -0.75 -11.04 -25.66
C HIS A 159 0.50 -11.78 -26.14
N GLY A 160 0.59 -12.03 -27.45
CA GLY A 160 1.77 -12.67 -28.06
C GLY A 160 3.08 -11.90 -27.87
N SER A 161 3.01 -10.60 -27.56
CA SER A 161 4.15 -9.74 -27.20
C SER A 161 4.64 -9.92 -25.76
N GLY A 162 3.97 -10.74 -24.95
CA GLY A 162 4.21 -10.84 -23.50
C GLY A 162 3.53 -9.75 -22.67
N ASP A 163 2.73 -8.87 -23.31
CA ASP A 163 1.95 -7.88 -22.58
C ASP A 163 0.80 -8.54 -21.82
N ILE A 164 0.63 -8.16 -20.55
CA ILE A 164 -0.51 -8.54 -19.72
C ILE A 164 -1.49 -7.38 -19.66
N SER A 165 -2.74 -7.59 -20.05
CA SER A 165 -3.82 -6.62 -19.88
C SER A 165 -4.18 -6.48 -18.40
N VAL A 166 -4.15 -5.25 -17.88
CA VAL A 166 -4.46 -4.98 -16.46
C VAL A 166 -5.35 -3.78 -16.27
N THR A 167 -6.15 -3.81 -15.21
CA THR A 167 -6.67 -2.61 -14.56
C THR A 167 -5.73 -2.22 -13.42
N LYS A 168 -5.18 -1.01 -13.48
CA LYS A 168 -4.28 -0.44 -12.48
C LYS A 168 -5.06 0.49 -11.56
N ILE A 169 -4.83 0.36 -10.27
CA ILE A 169 -5.41 1.20 -9.24
C ILE A 169 -4.26 1.83 -8.46
N ALA A 170 -4.29 3.14 -8.26
CA ALA A 170 -3.40 3.85 -7.35
C ALA A 170 -4.21 4.37 -6.17
N VAL A 171 -3.71 4.22 -4.95
CA VAL A 171 -4.39 4.60 -3.70
C VAL A 171 -3.44 5.40 -2.81
N ASP A 172 -3.80 6.65 -2.56
CA ASP A 172 -3.22 7.46 -1.48
C ASP A 172 -3.87 7.06 -0.14
N PRO A 173 -3.08 6.88 0.93
CA PRO A 173 -3.63 6.54 2.24
C PRO A 173 -4.51 7.65 2.82
N VAL A 174 -5.66 7.27 3.37
CA VAL A 174 -6.59 8.16 4.08
C VAL A 174 -7.02 7.48 5.36
N TRP A 175 -6.51 7.96 6.49
CA TRP A 175 -6.68 7.30 7.77
C TRP A 175 -7.83 7.90 8.56
N HIS A 176 -8.78 7.06 8.98
CA HIS A 176 -9.76 7.37 9.99
C HIS A 176 -9.17 7.07 11.37
N LEU A 177 -8.74 8.12 12.08
CA LEU A 177 -7.94 8.00 13.30
C LEU A 177 -8.59 7.14 14.41
N PRO A 178 -9.91 7.26 14.70
CA PRO A 178 -10.56 6.35 15.64
C PRO A 178 -10.44 4.88 15.22
N GLY A 179 -10.72 4.57 13.95
CA GLY A 179 -10.64 3.21 13.44
C GLY A 179 -9.22 2.64 13.37
N ILE A 180 -8.23 3.50 13.12
CA ILE A 180 -6.81 3.12 13.23
C ILE A 180 -6.47 2.78 14.68
N ALA A 181 -6.88 3.62 15.64
CA ALA A 181 -6.59 3.39 17.05
C ALA A 181 -7.19 2.06 17.55
N ASP A 182 -8.47 1.81 17.23
CA ASP A 182 -9.14 0.55 17.55
C ASP A 182 -8.39 -0.66 16.99
N ARG A 183 -7.94 -0.56 15.73
CA ARG A 183 -7.22 -1.64 15.06
C ARG A 183 -5.84 -1.94 15.65
N PHE A 184 -5.20 -0.93 16.23
CA PHE A 184 -3.94 -1.08 16.95
C PHE A 184 -4.13 -1.33 18.45
N GLY A 185 -5.37 -1.48 18.93
CA GLY A 185 -5.65 -1.74 20.34
C GLY A 185 -5.23 -0.59 21.27
N THR A 186 -5.26 0.65 20.79
CA THR A 186 -4.90 1.86 21.54
C THR A 186 -6.04 2.88 21.50
N THR A 187 -5.92 3.97 22.24
CA THR A 187 -6.90 5.06 22.20
C THR A 187 -6.57 6.07 21.11
N GLU A 188 -7.57 6.77 20.57
CA GLU A 188 -7.36 7.83 19.55
C GLU A 188 -6.37 8.90 20.05
N ASN A 189 -6.47 9.28 21.33
CA ASN A 189 -5.60 10.30 21.94
C ASN A 189 -4.14 9.83 22.03
N GLU A 190 -3.91 8.59 22.44
CA GLU A 190 -2.57 8.01 22.51
C GLU A 190 -1.97 7.86 21.12
N LEU A 191 -2.73 7.33 20.15
CA LEU A 191 -2.30 7.24 18.75
C LEU A 191 -1.85 8.61 18.22
N ARG A 192 -2.70 9.64 18.37
CA ARG A 192 -2.39 11.01 17.91
C ARG A 192 -1.14 11.57 18.55
N ARG A 193 -1.00 11.41 19.86
CA ARG A 193 0.16 11.88 20.61
C ARG A 193 1.44 11.20 20.13
N THR A 194 1.41 9.87 20.01
CA THR A 194 2.54 9.08 19.52
C THR A 194 2.91 9.47 18.10
N LEU A 195 1.94 9.63 17.20
CA LEU A 195 2.19 10.11 15.84
C LEU A 195 2.88 11.50 15.85
N PHE A 196 2.39 12.44 16.65
CA PHE A 196 2.98 13.77 16.75
C PHE A 196 4.42 13.73 17.32
N GLU A 197 4.64 13.03 18.44
CA GLU A 197 5.94 12.94 19.10
C GLU A 197 6.97 12.21 18.23
N GLN A 198 6.61 11.05 17.66
CA GLN A 198 7.52 10.21 16.87
C GLN A 198 7.76 10.72 15.45
N THR A 199 6.98 11.69 14.97
CA THR A 199 7.28 12.41 13.72
C THR A 199 7.99 13.74 13.96
N GLY A 200 8.53 13.98 15.16
CA GLY A 200 9.28 15.21 15.45
C GLY A 200 8.40 16.46 15.49
N GLY A 201 7.13 16.31 15.88
CA GLY A 201 6.17 17.41 15.97
C GLY A 201 5.53 17.81 14.64
N MET A 202 5.58 16.94 13.62
CA MET A 202 4.84 17.17 12.37
C MET A 202 3.33 17.11 12.62
N TYR A 203 2.57 17.95 11.91
CA TYR A 203 1.11 18.05 11.99
C TYR A 203 0.58 18.34 13.41
N PRO A 204 0.77 19.57 13.93
CA PRO A 204 0.26 19.97 15.24
C PRO A 204 -1.24 19.70 15.45
N GLU A 205 -2.02 19.67 14.37
CA GLU A 205 -3.45 19.35 14.39
C GLU A 205 -3.76 17.96 14.97
N LEU A 206 -2.80 17.03 14.96
CA LEU A 206 -2.94 15.74 15.63
C LEU A 206 -3.30 15.92 17.11
N VAL A 207 -2.69 16.90 17.78
CA VAL A 207 -2.88 17.18 19.22
C VAL A 207 -3.81 18.35 19.48
N THR A 208 -3.90 19.32 18.57
CA THR A 208 -4.67 20.56 18.81
C THR A 208 -6.06 20.60 18.17
N ARG A 209 -6.35 19.68 17.24
CA ARG A 209 -7.64 19.62 16.50
C ARG A 209 -8.29 18.25 16.65
N PRO A 210 -8.83 17.92 17.83
CA PRO A 210 -9.49 16.64 18.09
C PRO A 210 -10.78 16.45 17.26
N ASP A 211 -11.32 17.54 16.70
CA ASP A 211 -12.46 17.55 15.78
C ASP A 211 -12.13 16.94 14.40
N LEU A 212 -10.86 16.98 13.97
CA LEU A 212 -10.43 16.42 12.68
C LEU A 212 -10.14 14.93 12.82
N LYS A 213 -11.10 14.07 12.46
CA LYS A 213 -10.98 12.60 12.63
C LYS A 213 -10.24 11.87 11.51
N VAL A 214 -9.87 12.57 10.44
CA VAL A 214 -9.21 12.00 9.26
C VAL A 214 -7.81 12.59 9.07
N PHE A 215 -6.85 11.74 8.72
CA PHE A 215 -5.46 12.09 8.48
C PHE A 215 -4.99 11.55 7.12
N LEU A 216 -4.31 12.38 6.33
CA LEU A 216 -3.63 11.99 5.10
C LEU A 216 -2.13 11.90 5.40
N PRO A 217 -1.62 10.73 5.83
CA PRO A 217 -0.23 10.57 6.17
C PRO A 217 0.67 10.67 4.92
N PRO A 218 1.85 11.29 5.01
CA PRO A 218 2.78 11.43 3.90
C PRO A 218 3.62 10.16 3.69
N ILE A 219 2.98 8.99 3.68
CA ILE A 219 3.64 7.67 3.54
C ILE A 219 3.50 7.13 2.13
N GLY A 220 4.20 6.02 1.84
CA GLY A 220 4.13 5.33 0.56
C GLY A 220 2.70 4.89 0.22
N SER A 221 2.32 5.09 -1.05
CA SER A 221 1.02 4.72 -1.59
C SER A 221 0.88 3.21 -1.84
N ILE A 222 -0.33 2.78 -2.17
CA ILE A 222 -0.63 1.42 -2.61
C ILE A 222 -0.91 1.46 -4.11
N THR A 223 -0.44 0.46 -4.85
CA THR A 223 -0.93 0.20 -6.21
C THR A 223 -1.48 -1.22 -6.30
N ALA A 224 -2.61 -1.39 -6.97
CA ALA A 224 -3.17 -2.70 -7.25
C ALA A 224 -3.27 -2.94 -8.75
N TYR A 225 -3.09 -4.19 -9.16
CA TYR A 225 -3.15 -4.64 -10.53
C TYR A 225 -4.13 -5.80 -10.59
N VAL A 226 -5.26 -5.57 -11.25
CA VAL A 226 -6.27 -6.60 -11.53
C VAL A 226 -6.02 -7.15 -12.92
N ILE A 227 -5.86 -8.46 -13.02
CA ILE A 227 -5.72 -9.21 -14.26
C ILE A 227 -7.04 -9.98 -14.46
N GLY A 228 -7.74 -9.69 -15.56
CA GLY A 228 -9.13 -10.12 -15.77
C GLY A 228 -10.16 -9.03 -15.48
N GLU A 229 -11.41 -9.42 -15.30
CA GLU A 229 -12.53 -8.49 -15.09
C GLU A 229 -12.64 -8.06 -13.62
N VAL A 230 -12.64 -6.74 -13.37
CA VAL A 230 -12.68 -6.18 -12.00
C VAL A 230 -13.96 -6.57 -11.24
N SER A 231 -15.09 -6.62 -11.94
CA SER A 231 -16.37 -7.01 -11.34
C SER A 231 -16.41 -8.47 -10.88
N ALA A 232 -15.54 -9.33 -11.41
CA ALA A 232 -15.47 -10.73 -11.02
C ALA A 232 -14.75 -10.93 -9.66
N ILE A 233 -14.05 -9.92 -9.13
CA ILE A 233 -13.34 -10.03 -7.83
C ILE A 233 -14.31 -10.35 -6.69
N CYS A 234 -15.51 -9.77 -6.71
CA CYS A 234 -16.51 -9.95 -5.65
C CYS A 234 -17.58 -11.01 -5.99
N ASP A 235 -17.45 -11.70 -7.14
CA ASP A 235 -18.35 -12.79 -7.52
C ASP A 235 -17.93 -14.09 -6.82
N PRO A 236 -18.77 -14.66 -5.93
CA PRO A 236 -18.43 -15.89 -5.21
C PRO A 236 -18.30 -17.13 -6.10
N LYS A 237 -18.69 -17.05 -7.39
CA LYS A 237 -18.53 -18.14 -8.36
C LYS A 237 -17.19 -18.09 -9.09
N LYS A 238 -16.40 -17.04 -8.87
CA LYS A 238 -15.11 -16.80 -9.52
C LYS A 238 -14.00 -17.02 -8.51
N THR A 239 -12.93 -17.63 -8.97
CA THR A 239 -11.75 -17.91 -8.16
C THR A 239 -10.77 -16.73 -8.19
N LEU A 240 -10.09 -16.49 -7.07
CA LEU A 240 -9.16 -15.38 -6.90
C LEU A 240 -7.76 -15.87 -6.52
N ALA A 241 -6.78 -15.55 -7.37
CA ALA A 241 -5.35 -15.66 -7.07
C ALA A 241 -4.80 -14.30 -6.67
N CYS A 242 -4.30 -14.17 -5.44
CA CYS A 242 -3.86 -12.91 -4.88
C CYS A 242 -2.40 -12.94 -4.39
N ARG A 243 -1.66 -11.88 -4.69
CA ARG A 243 -0.36 -11.58 -4.09
C ARG A 243 -0.38 -10.19 -3.47
N VAL A 244 -0.20 -10.13 -2.17
CA VAL A 244 0.10 -8.89 -1.46
C VAL A 244 1.61 -8.77 -1.29
N HIS A 245 2.21 -7.77 -1.92
CA HIS A 245 3.63 -7.51 -1.98
C HIS A 245 3.99 -6.24 -1.22
N ASP A 246 5.09 -6.27 -0.47
CA ASP A 246 5.67 -5.07 0.13
C ASP A 246 6.92 -4.72 -0.68
N GLU A 247 7.07 -3.44 -1.01
CA GLU A 247 8.14 -2.90 -1.84
C GLU A 247 9.54 -3.34 -1.39
N CYS A 248 10.34 -3.73 -2.38
CA CYS A 248 11.76 -4.00 -2.23
C CYS A 248 12.49 -3.49 -3.48
N ASN A 249 12.77 -2.19 -3.55
CA ASN A 249 13.34 -1.49 -4.69
C ASN A 249 14.56 -2.21 -5.30
N GLY A 250 15.54 -2.58 -4.48
CA GLY A 250 16.74 -3.30 -4.93
C GLY A 250 16.46 -4.63 -5.65
N SER A 251 15.43 -5.37 -5.24
CA SER A 251 15.07 -6.64 -5.90
C SER A 251 14.07 -6.39 -7.02
N ASP A 252 12.98 -5.68 -6.73
CA ASP A 252 11.85 -5.45 -7.62
C ASP A 252 12.26 -4.69 -8.88
N VAL A 253 13.17 -3.72 -8.78
CA VAL A 253 13.61 -2.90 -9.93
C VAL A 253 14.92 -3.42 -10.51
N PHE A 254 15.89 -3.76 -9.66
CA PHE A 254 17.27 -4.04 -10.09
C PHE A 254 17.68 -5.51 -10.03
N GLY A 255 16.80 -6.41 -9.59
CA GLY A 255 17.06 -7.85 -9.64
C GLY A 255 18.10 -8.35 -8.63
N SER A 256 18.26 -7.68 -7.48
CA SER A 256 19.12 -8.17 -6.40
C SER A 256 18.79 -9.61 -6.00
N ASP A 257 19.85 -10.43 -5.87
CA ASP A 257 19.84 -11.87 -5.59
C ASP A 257 19.90 -12.21 -4.09
N ILE A 258 19.97 -11.21 -3.20
CA ILE A 258 20.08 -11.36 -1.74
C ILE A 258 18.70 -11.67 -1.10
N CYS A 259 17.61 -11.46 -1.84
CA CYS A 259 16.27 -11.71 -1.33
C CYS A 259 15.32 -12.26 -2.41
N THR A 260 14.19 -12.78 -1.96
CA THR A 260 13.17 -13.43 -2.79
C THR A 260 12.03 -12.50 -3.24
N CYS A 261 12.17 -11.19 -3.05
CA CYS A 261 11.07 -10.25 -3.29
C CYS A 261 10.61 -10.25 -4.75
N ARG A 262 11.50 -9.97 -5.71
CA ARG A 262 11.16 -10.00 -7.14
C ARG A 262 10.75 -11.39 -7.64
N PRO A 263 11.50 -12.48 -7.35
CA PRO A 263 11.07 -13.83 -7.74
C PRO A 263 9.65 -14.18 -7.31
N TYR A 264 9.26 -13.80 -6.09
CA TYR A 264 7.92 -14.11 -5.58
C TYR A 264 6.85 -13.14 -6.11
N LEU A 265 7.21 -11.88 -6.40
CA LEU A 265 6.32 -10.95 -7.11
C LEU A 265 6.00 -11.48 -8.51
N VAL A 266 7.02 -11.89 -9.26
CA VAL A 266 6.87 -12.45 -10.61
C VAL A 266 6.07 -13.75 -10.58
N HIS A 267 6.35 -14.65 -9.63
CA HIS A 267 5.54 -15.86 -9.46
C HIS A 267 4.07 -15.52 -9.17
N GLY A 268 3.82 -14.52 -8.31
CA GLY A 268 2.47 -14.01 -8.07
C GLY A 268 1.79 -13.49 -9.33
N ILE A 269 2.51 -12.76 -10.19
CA ILE A 269 1.99 -12.29 -11.48
C ILE A 269 1.70 -13.47 -12.42
N GLU A 270 2.60 -14.45 -12.51
CA GLU A 270 2.41 -15.66 -13.34
C GLU A 270 1.13 -16.43 -12.93
N GLU A 271 0.94 -16.67 -11.63
CA GLU A 271 -0.25 -17.36 -11.12
C GLU A 271 -1.53 -16.52 -11.30
N ALA A 272 -1.43 -15.19 -11.14
CA ALA A 272 -2.54 -14.27 -11.37
C ALA A 272 -2.97 -14.23 -12.86
N VAL A 273 -2.02 -14.35 -13.79
CA VAL A 273 -2.33 -14.53 -15.22
C VAL A 273 -3.05 -15.84 -15.43
N LYS A 274 -2.51 -16.97 -14.97
CA LYS A 274 -3.14 -18.30 -15.13
C LYS A 274 -4.57 -18.32 -14.60
N GLU A 275 -4.80 -17.73 -13.43
CA GLU A 275 -6.13 -17.64 -12.81
C GLU A 275 -7.12 -16.88 -13.69
N ALA A 276 -6.71 -15.72 -14.21
CA ALA A 276 -7.54 -14.93 -15.10
C ALA A 276 -7.85 -15.66 -16.43
N GLN A 277 -6.88 -16.39 -16.99
CA GLN A 277 -7.08 -17.19 -18.20
C GLN A 277 -8.06 -18.35 -17.98
N ASN A 278 -8.09 -18.92 -16.78
CA ASN A 278 -9.03 -19.96 -16.37
C ASN A 278 -10.44 -19.42 -16.04
N GLY A 279 -10.67 -18.12 -16.27
CA GLY A 279 -11.97 -17.47 -16.06
C GLY A 279 -12.21 -16.96 -14.64
N GLY A 280 -11.18 -17.01 -13.78
CA GLY A 280 -11.13 -16.35 -12.47
C GLY A 280 -10.54 -14.94 -12.56
N VAL A 281 -9.90 -14.47 -11.47
CA VAL A 281 -9.25 -13.15 -11.40
C VAL A 281 -7.89 -13.24 -10.74
N GLY A 282 -6.92 -12.54 -11.32
CA GLY A 282 -5.62 -12.29 -10.72
C GLY A 282 -5.55 -10.93 -10.03
N LEU A 283 -5.00 -10.86 -8.82
CA LEU A 283 -4.83 -9.61 -8.08
C LEU A 283 -3.43 -9.47 -7.47
N ILE A 284 -2.72 -8.42 -7.85
CA ILE A 284 -1.46 -8.03 -7.21
C ILE A 284 -1.69 -6.72 -6.45
N VAL A 285 -1.47 -6.71 -5.14
CA VAL A 285 -1.44 -5.50 -4.31
C VAL A 285 0.00 -5.20 -3.97
N TYR A 286 0.49 -4.02 -4.31
CA TYR A 286 1.85 -3.57 -4.08
C TYR A 286 1.85 -2.39 -3.10
N ASN A 287 2.32 -2.63 -1.88
CA ASN A 287 2.43 -1.64 -0.82
C ASN A 287 3.84 -1.03 -0.83
N ARG A 288 3.94 0.30 -0.87
CA ARG A 288 5.22 1.00 -0.80
C ARG A 288 5.75 1.10 0.62
N LYS A 289 6.18 -0.04 1.16
CA LYS A 289 6.67 -0.27 2.53
C LYS A 289 8.08 -0.87 2.51
N GLU A 290 9.03 -0.15 1.92
CA GLU A 290 10.43 -0.57 1.82
C GLU A 290 11.05 -0.95 3.17
N GLY A 291 11.90 -1.99 3.16
CA GLY A 291 12.71 -2.36 4.32
C GLY A 291 11.90 -2.73 5.55
N ARG A 292 10.73 -3.37 5.39
CA ARG A 292 9.80 -3.64 6.49
C ARG A 292 9.31 -2.36 7.19
N ALA A 293 9.07 -1.31 6.42
CA ALA A 293 8.74 0.03 6.90
C ALA A 293 9.85 0.73 7.72
N LEU A 294 11.09 0.22 7.68
CA LEU A 294 12.27 0.86 8.29
C LEU A 294 13.09 1.68 7.28
N GLY A 295 12.75 1.60 6.00
CA GLY A 295 13.44 2.31 4.91
C GLY A 295 14.70 1.60 4.40
N GLU A 296 15.19 2.10 3.26
CA GLU A 296 16.28 1.48 2.50
C GLU A 296 17.65 1.60 3.20
N VAL A 297 17.91 2.73 3.87
CA VAL A 297 19.18 2.95 4.60
C VAL A 297 19.36 1.91 5.70
N THR A 298 18.35 1.74 6.56
CA THR A 298 18.37 0.75 7.64
C THR A 298 18.54 -0.67 7.09
N LYS A 299 17.83 -1.00 6.01
CA LYS A 299 17.98 -2.29 5.31
C LYS A 299 19.41 -2.54 4.86
N PHE A 300 20.09 -1.56 4.27
CA PHE A 300 21.47 -1.73 3.81
C PHE A 300 22.44 -1.82 4.98
N LEU A 301 22.22 -1.09 6.08
CA LEU A 301 23.00 -1.25 7.31
C LEU A 301 22.86 -2.68 7.87
N VAL A 302 21.65 -3.26 7.85
CA VAL A 302 21.41 -4.66 8.24
C VAL A 302 22.17 -5.62 7.33
N TYR A 303 22.15 -5.42 6.01
CA TYR A 303 22.93 -6.25 5.07
C TYR A 303 24.44 -6.17 5.34
N ASN A 304 24.96 -4.97 5.57
CA ASN A 304 26.36 -4.77 5.91
C ASN A 304 26.73 -5.49 7.22
N ALA A 305 25.89 -5.37 8.25
CA ALA A 305 26.11 -6.04 9.54
C ALA A 305 26.05 -7.57 9.40
N ARG A 306 25.09 -8.09 8.64
CA ARG A 306 24.94 -9.53 8.35
C ARG A 306 26.15 -10.12 7.62
N LYS A 307 26.70 -9.41 6.62
CA LYS A 307 27.86 -9.90 5.85
C LYS A 307 29.18 -9.78 6.64
N ARG A 308 29.30 -8.81 7.56
CA ARG A 308 30.54 -8.55 8.33
C ARG A 308 30.64 -9.27 9.66
N GLN A 309 29.56 -9.89 10.14
CA GLN A 309 29.62 -10.64 11.39
C GLN A 309 30.57 -11.84 11.28
N GLU A 310 31.10 -12.28 12.42
CA GLU A 310 31.86 -13.53 12.49
C GLU A 310 30.99 -14.71 12.02
N GLY A 311 31.52 -15.53 11.13
CA GLY A 311 30.77 -16.62 10.48
C GLY A 311 29.97 -16.21 9.23
N GLY A 312 30.00 -14.91 8.86
CA GLY A 312 29.35 -14.41 7.64
C GLY A 312 27.82 -14.33 7.74
N ASP A 313 27.15 -14.17 6.60
CA ASP A 313 25.70 -14.00 6.54
C ASP A 313 24.99 -15.36 6.69
N SER A 314 24.62 -15.70 7.93
CA SER A 314 23.96 -16.97 8.28
C SER A 314 22.47 -16.79 8.54
N ALA A 315 21.67 -17.80 8.17
CA ALA A 315 20.24 -17.82 8.44
C ALA A 315 19.93 -17.83 9.96
N ALA A 316 20.82 -18.41 10.77
CA ALA A 316 20.65 -18.51 12.22
C ALA A 316 20.65 -17.16 12.95
N THR A 317 21.39 -16.17 12.45
CA THR A 317 21.52 -14.84 13.07
C THR A 317 20.76 -13.74 12.30
N TYR A 318 19.95 -14.13 11.31
CA TYR A 318 19.27 -13.20 10.40
C TYR A 318 18.43 -12.14 11.14
N PHE A 319 17.56 -12.58 12.04
CA PHE A 319 16.65 -11.68 12.77
C PHE A 319 17.37 -10.96 13.92
N GLU A 320 18.31 -11.61 14.59
CA GLU A 320 19.16 -11.00 15.62
C GLU A 320 19.92 -9.78 15.07
N ARG A 321 20.49 -9.89 13.86
CA ARG A 321 21.17 -8.75 13.23
C ARG A 321 20.23 -7.64 12.81
N THR A 322 19.02 -8.00 12.39
CA THR A 322 17.99 -7.01 12.09
C THR A 322 17.63 -6.22 13.36
N GLU A 323 17.39 -6.92 14.46
CA GLU A 323 17.07 -6.33 15.76
C GLU A 323 18.22 -5.48 16.32
N CYS A 324 19.46 -5.95 16.26
CA CYS A 324 20.64 -5.20 16.70
C CYS A 324 20.78 -3.84 16.00
N VAL A 325 20.43 -3.76 14.71
CA VAL A 325 20.61 -2.55 13.89
C VAL A 325 19.37 -1.66 13.89
N ALA A 326 18.17 -2.27 13.77
CA ALA A 326 16.91 -1.55 13.63
C ALA A 326 16.16 -1.36 14.96
N GLY A 327 16.59 -2.00 16.04
CA GLY A 327 15.90 -2.04 17.33
C GLY A 327 14.66 -2.94 17.36
N VAL A 328 14.23 -3.47 16.21
CA VAL A 328 13.03 -4.31 16.05
C VAL A 328 13.24 -5.28 14.87
N GLN A 329 12.65 -6.48 14.94
CA GLN A 329 12.75 -7.46 13.85
C GLN A 329 11.83 -7.15 12.66
N ASP A 330 10.64 -6.61 12.91
CA ASP A 330 9.68 -6.19 11.91
C ASP A 330 8.83 -5.01 12.41
N ALA A 331 8.80 -3.90 11.67
CA ALA A 331 7.96 -2.74 11.99
C ALA A 331 6.73 -2.64 11.06
N ARG A 332 6.46 -3.66 10.24
CA ARG A 332 5.32 -3.63 9.33
C ARG A 332 4.03 -3.85 10.07
N PHE A 333 3.13 -2.91 9.89
CA PHE A 333 1.73 -3.05 10.25
C PHE A 333 0.96 -3.63 9.07
N GLN A 334 0.68 -4.93 9.12
CA GLN A 334 -0.11 -5.63 8.09
C GLN A 334 -1.62 -5.46 8.30
N GLN A 335 -2.06 -5.02 9.48
CA GLN A 335 -3.47 -4.84 9.83
C GLN A 335 -4.22 -3.82 8.94
N LEU A 336 -3.49 -2.92 8.27
CA LEU A 336 -4.07 -1.94 7.33
C LEU A 336 -4.17 -2.48 5.90
N MET A 337 -3.37 -3.48 5.56
CA MET A 337 -3.27 -4.00 4.20
C MET A 337 -4.58 -4.63 3.67
N PRO A 338 -5.43 -5.28 4.49
CA PRO A 338 -6.71 -5.79 4.00
C PRO A 338 -7.69 -4.73 3.49
N ASP A 339 -7.53 -3.44 3.84
CA ASP A 339 -8.52 -2.41 3.49
C ASP A 339 -8.73 -2.27 1.98
N VAL A 340 -7.68 -2.41 1.17
CA VAL A 340 -7.81 -2.38 -0.29
C VAL A 340 -8.51 -3.64 -0.83
N LEU A 341 -8.37 -4.77 -0.15
CA LEU A 341 -9.08 -6.02 -0.49
C LEU A 341 -10.58 -5.86 -0.17
N HIS A 342 -10.91 -5.32 1.01
CA HIS A 342 -12.27 -4.98 1.41
C HIS A 342 -12.90 -3.95 0.48
N TRP A 343 -12.13 -2.96 0.03
CA TRP A 343 -12.58 -1.97 -0.93
C TRP A 343 -12.94 -2.60 -2.29
N LEU A 344 -12.15 -3.56 -2.75
CA LEU A 344 -12.45 -4.37 -3.94
C LEU A 344 -13.59 -5.39 -3.73
N GLY A 345 -14.07 -5.56 -2.51
CA GLY A 345 -15.15 -6.49 -2.17
C GLY A 345 -14.70 -7.93 -1.98
N VAL A 346 -13.39 -8.17 -1.83
CA VAL A 346 -12.83 -9.50 -1.59
C VAL A 346 -13.38 -10.07 -0.28
N LYS A 347 -13.94 -11.27 -0.36
CA LYS A 347 -14.39 -12.06 0.82
C LYS A 347 -13.61 -13.36 0.97
N ARG A 348 -13.08 -13.87 -0.14
CA ARG A 348 -12.32 -15.10 -0.22
C ARG A 348 -11.18 -14.93 -1.22
N ILE A 349 -10.01 -15.46 -0.87
CA ILE A 349 -8.87 -15.64 -1.77
C ILE A 349 -8.64 -17.14 -1.89
N ASP A 350 -8.90 -17.70 -3.06
CA ASP A 350 -8.71 -19.14 -3.27
C ASP A 350 -7.24 -19.52 -3.24
N ARG A 351 -6.37 -18.70 -3.85
CA ARG A 351 -4.93 -18.95 -3.91
C ARG A 351 -4.15 -17.71 -3.48
N LEU A 352 -3.56 -17.77 -2.28
CA LEU A 352 -2.74 -16.69 -1.74
C LEU A 352 -1.25 -17.01 -1.94
N MET A 353 -0.58 -16.27 -2.82
CA MET A 353 0.86 -16.42 -3.02
C MET A 353 1.63 -15.75 -1.87
N SER A 354 1.67 -16.39 -0.69
CA SER A 354 2.35 -15.87 0.49
C SER A 354 2.74 -16.96 1.50
N MET A 355 4.01 -16.94 1.89
CA MET A 355 4.54 -17.69 3.04
C MET A 355 4.45 -16.90 4.36
N SER A 356 4.07 -15.62 4.34
CA SER A 356 4.06 -14.77 5.53
C SER A 356 2.79 -15.00 6.37
N ASN A 357 2.97 -15.44 7.62
CA ASN A 357 1.86 -15.56 8.58
C ASN A 357 1.28 -14.19 8.91
N MET A 358 2.11 -13.17 9.17
CA MET A 358 1.63 -11.80 9.42
C MET A 358 0.65 -11.28 8.34
N LYS A 359 0.86 -11.62 7.06
CA LYS A 359 -0.07 -11.26 5.99
C LYS A 359 -1.33 -12.12 6.01
N TYR A 360 -1.17 -13.42 6.21
CA TYR A 360 -2.28 -14.37 6.31
C TYR A 360 -3.20 -14.03 7.48
N ASP A 361 -2.63 -13.90 8.69
CA ASP A 361 -3.34 -13.60 9.93
C ASP A 361 -4.11 -12.29 9.78
N ALA A 362 -3.47 -11.22 9.29
CA ALA A 362 -4.14 -9.93 9.06
C ALA A 362 -5.35 -10.04 8.10
N MET A 363 -5.28 -10.86 7.05
CA MET A 363 -6.41 -11.07 6.14
C MET A 363 -7.53 -11.86 6.83
N VAL A 364 -7.20 -12.98 7.49
CA VAL A 364 -8.17 -13.85 8.15
C VAL A 364 -8.86 -13.13 9.32
N GLU A 365 -8.10 -12.45 10.17
CA GLU A 365 -8.63 -11.63 11.27
C GLU A 365 -9.55 -10.50 10.75
N SER A 366 -9.25 -9.97 9.55
CA SER A 366 -10.11 -9.00 8.88
C SER A 366 -11.36 -9.61 8.21
N GLY A 367 -11.58 -10.92 8.34
CA GLY A 367 -12.74 -11.62 7.81
C GLY A 367 -12.63 -12.10 6.37
N ILE A 368 -11.41 -12.20 5.81
CA ILE A 368 -11.19 -12.75 4.46
C ILE A 368 -10.84 -14.23 4.57
N GLU A 369 -11.62 -15.09 3.92
CA GLU A 369 -11.32 -16.52 3.84
C GLU A 369 -10.13 -16.78 2.92
N ILE A 370 -9.23 -17.68 3.32
CA ILE A 370 -8.09 -18.09 2.50
C ILE A 370 -8.22 -19.58 2.19
N GLY A 371 -8.24 -19.95 0.90
CA GLY A 371 -8.30 -21.33 0.43
C GLY A 371 -6.97 -22.06 0.61
N GLU A 372 -5.98 -21.72 -0.20
CA GLU A 372 -4.62 -22.25 -0.10
C GLU A 372 -3.55 -21.14 -0.06
N ARG A 373 -2.41 -21.47 0.57
CA ARG A 373 -1.21 -20.63 0.56
C ARG A 373 -0.19 -21.26 -0.38
N VAL A 374 0.17 -20.53 -1.43
CA VAL A 374 1.11 -20.97 -2.45
C VAL A 374 2.50 -20.44 -2.14
N ALA A 375 3.43 -21.34 -1.82
CA ALA A 375 4.83 -21.02 -1.56
C ALA A 375 5.57 -20.64 -2.86
N ILE A 376 6.69 -19.92 -2.74
CA ILE A 376 7.56 -19.70 -3.90
C ILE A 376 8.18 -21.05 -4.34
N PRO A 377 8.21 -21.36 -5.65
CA PRO A 377 8.91 -22.54 -6.16
C PRO A 377 10.41 -22.50 -5.83
N PRO A 378 11.03 -23.62 -5.37
CA PRO A 378 12.44 -23.66 -4.99
C PRO A 378 13.41 -23.20 -6.09
N GLU A 379 13.10 -23.49 -7.35
CA GLU A 379 13.90 -23.12 -8.52
C GLU A 379 13.92 -21.61 -8.80
N LEU A 380 13.00 -20.85 -8.21
CA LEU A 380 12.96 -19.39 -8.30
C LEU A 380 13.71 -18.71 -7.14
N VAL A 381 14.20 -19.45 -6.15
CA VAL A 381 14.95 -18.90 -5.02
C VAL A 381 16.42 -18.72 -5.41
N PRO A 382 16.95 -17.49 -5.49
CA PRO A 382 18.37 -17.29 -5.74
C PRO A 382 19.24 -17.91 -4.65
N PRO A 383 20.47 -18.38 -4.96
CA PRO A 383 21.33 -19.02 -3.98
C PRO A 383 21.60 -18.17 -2.73
N ASP A 384 21.86 -16.86 -2.86
CA ASP A 384 22.13 -15.99 -1.70
C ASP A 384 20.86 -15.70 -0.87
N ALA A 385 19.69 -15.74 -1.52
CA ALA A 385 18.40 -15.57 -0.85
C ALA A 385 17.97 -16.78 -0.02
N SER A 386 18.67 -17.93 -0.12
CA SER A 386 18.41 -19.10 0.73
C SER A 386 18.55 -18.75 2.23
N VAL A 387 19.50 -17.87 2.57
CA VAL A 387 19.70 -17.34 3.94
C VAL A 387 18.41 -16.69 4.46
N GLU A 388 17.78 -15.85 3.65
CA GLU A 388 16.53 -15.18 4.00
C GLU A 388 15.37 -16.18 4.14
N ILE A 389 15.24 -17.11 3.20
CA ILE A 389 14.13 -18.06 3.17
C ILE A 389 14.19 -19.02 4.35
N GLU A 390 15.34 -19.63 4.62
CA GLU A 390 15.49 -20.59 5.71
C GLU A 390 15.31 -19.91 7.08
N ALA A 391 15.83 -18.68 7.24
CA ALA A 391 15.57 -17.88 8.44
C ALA A 391 14.08 -17.62 8.65
N LYS A 392 13.35 -17.22 7.59
CA LYS A 392 11.90 -16.97 7.67
C LYS A 392 11.11 -18.23 8.02
N LYS A 393 11.44 -19.37 7.41
CA LYS A 393 10.80 -20.65 7.72
C LYS A 393 11.02 -21.03 9.20
N ALA A 394 12.24 -20.86 9.71
CA ALA A 394 12.55 -21.09 11.12
C ALA A 394 11.78 -20.15 12.07
N ALA A 395 11.57 -18.89 11.66
CA ALA A 395 10.75 -17.92 12.38
C ALA A 395 9.23 -18.13 12.21
N GLY A 396 8.81 -19.27 11.66
CA GLY A 396 7.41 -19.69 11.58
C GLY A 396 6.69 -19.35 10.29
N TYR A 397 7.36 -18.83 9.25
CA TYR A 397 6.71 -18.68 7.93
C TYR A 397 6.21 -20.03 7.42
N TYR A 398 5.06 -20.00 6.75
CA TYR A 398 4.48 -21.19 6.14
C TYR A 398 5.44 -21.80 5.12
N SER A 399 5.66 -23.10 5.26
CA SER A 399 6.50 -23.92 4.42
C SER A 399 5.80 -25.27 4.26
N PRO A 400 5.54 -25.74 3.02
CA PRO A 400 4.97 -27.07 2.81
C PRO A 400 5.80 -28.18 3.48
N ASP A 401 7.12 -28.00 3.50
CA ASP A 401 8.09 -28.96 4.05
C ASP A 401 8.37 -28.78 5.56
N GLY A 402 7.68 -27.82 6.21
CA GLY A 402 7.93 -27.45 7.60
C GLY A 402 9.16 -26.56 7.81
N ALA A 403 9.50 -26.32 9.07
CA ALA A 403 10.65 -25.50 9.47
C ALA A 403 11.97 -26.30 9.35
N PRO A 404 13.08 -25.67 8.91
CA PRO A 404 14.38 -26.33 8.86
C PRO A 404 14.88 -26.66 10.27
N GLY A 405 15.60 -27.77 10.41
CA GLY A 405 16.28 -28.09 11.66
C GLY A 405 17.50 -27.19 11.91
N ASP A 406 17.89 -27.02 13.18
CA ASP A 406 18.97 -26.12 13.62
C ASP A 406 20.30 -26.30 12.85
N ASN A 407 20.64 -27.54 12.51
CA ASN A 407 21.87 -27.84 11.76
C ASN A 407 21.80 -27.32 10.31
N ALA A 408 20.64 -27.41 9.65
CA ALA A 408 20.42 -26.88 8.31
C ALA A 408 20.44 -25.34 8.31
N LEU A 409 19.89 -24.73 9.36
CA LEU A 409 19.89 -23.28 9.53
C LEU A 409 21.31 -22.72 9.70
N LYS A 410 22.15 -23.38 10.51
CA LYS A 410 23.56 -22.99 10.68
C LYS A 410 24.41 -23.23 9.43
N ALA A 411 24.10 -24.27 8.66
CA ALA A 411 24.80 -24.58 7.41
C ALA A 411 24.45 -23.64 6.25
N THR A 412 23.32 -22.94 6.33
CA THR A 412 22.88 -21.99 5.30
C THR A 412 23.60 -20.65 5.49
N VAL A 413 24.64 -20.45 4.67
CA VAL A 413 25.50 -19.26 4.70
C VAL A 413 25.53 -18.63 3.31
N GLY A 414 25.39 -17.31 3.28
CA GLY A 414 25.43 -16.51 2.06
C GLY A 414 26.85 -16.33 1.52
N ARG A 415 26.93 -15.68 0.36
CA ARG A 415 28.17 -15.29 -0.30
C ARG A 415 29.00 -14.38 0.62
N ASP A 416 30.30 -14.65 0.61
CA ASP A 416 31.33 -13.85 1.26
C ASP A 416 31.47 -12.44 0.63
N LEU A 417 31.80 -11.44 1.45
CA LEU A 417 31.90 -10.03 1.05
C LEU A 417 32.97 -9.78 -0.03
N GLU A 418 34.01 -10.60 -0.10
CA GLU A 418 35.10 -10.44 -1.07
C GLU A 418 34.78 -11.06 -2.45
N LYS A 419 33.59 -11.65 -2.62
CA LYS A 419 33.20 -12.39 -3.84
C LYS A 419 32.11 -11.69 -4.68
N PHE A 420 31.95 -10.38 -4.56
CA PHE A 420 30.91 -9.60 -5.26
C PHE A 420 31.39 -8.95 -6.56
#